data_AF-A0A1D6FDS4-F1
#
_entry.id   AF-A0A1D6FDS4-F1
#
_cell.length_a   1.000
_cell.length_b   1.000
_cell.length_c   1.000
_cell.angle_alpha   90.00
_cell.angle_beta   90.00
_cell.angle_gamma   90.00
#
_symmetry.space_group_name_H-M   'P 1'
#
loop_
_entity.id
_entity.type
_entity.pdbx_description
1 polymer ?
#
loop_
_entity_poly.entity_id
_entity_poly.type
_entity_poly.pdbx_seq_one_letter_code
_entity_poly.pdbx_strand_id
1 'polypeptide(L)'
;MENPPALPSPEPEPETEVSQAPPRRLLRLRCAVQHYEWGQRGAASLVARLADHNNPDPARPYAELWMGTHPSGPSSLVDDGSLLRDWLARNHDALGPAVAARWGGDLPFLFKVLSVAKALSIQAHPDKKLAEVLHALRPSTYKDENHKPEMAIAITEFRALCGFAGIEVSLLRKEMRKIMCINNVNCVCYLKSGKQIGMELTS
;
A
#
# COMPACT_ATOMS: atom_id res chain seq x y z
N MET A 1 47.87 -63.09 -26.89
CA MET A 1 46.74 -62.61 -26.09
C MET A 1 46.96 -61.11 -25.91
N GLU A 2 46.37 -60.32 -26.80
CA GLU A 2 46.44 -58.86 -26.71
C GLU A 2 45.44 -58.38 -25.66
N ASN A 3 45.88 -57.48 -24.78
CA ASN A 3 45.02 -56.88 -23.77
C ASN A 3 43.97 -55.99 -24.46
N PRO A 4 42.70 -56.03 -24.04
CA PRO A 4 41.69 -55.15 -24.59
C PRO A 4 42.01 -53.68 -24.28
N PRO A 5 41.63 -52.75 -25.17
CA PRO A 5 41.91 -51.33 -24.99
C PRO A 5 41.19 -50.77 -23.76
N ALA A 6 41.89 -49.92 -23.01
CA ALA A 6 41.34 -49.25 -21.84
C ALA A 6 40.19 -48.32 -22.25
N LEU A 7 39.10 -48.36 -21.48
CA LEU A 7 37.94 -47.48 -21.67
C LEU A 7 38.34 -46.02 -21.41
N PRO A 8 37.81 -45.07 -22.21
CA PRO A 8 38.06 -43.64 -21.99
C PRO A 8 37.48 -43.20 -20.64
N SER A 9 38.21 -42.33 -19.94
CA SER A 9 37.77 -41.72 -18.69
C SER A 9 36.55 -40.81 -18.95
N PRO A 10 35.59 -40.72 -18.02
CA PRO A 10 34.43 -39.84 -18.19
C PRO A 10 34.90 -38.39 -18.29
N GLU A 11 34.41 -37.68 -19.30
CA GLU A 11 34.63 -36.24 -19.45
C GLU A 11 33.99 -35.49 -18.26
N PRO A 12 34.61 -34.40 -17.77
CA PRO A 12 34.01 -33.61 -16.70
C PRO A 12 32.69 -33.00 -17.20
N GLU A 13 31.61 -33.21 -16.45
CA GLU A 13 30.32 -32.61 -16.78
C GLU A 13 30.41 -31.08 -16.79
N PRO A 14 29.67 -30.39 -17.69
CA PRO A 14 29.71 -28.94 -17.76
C PRO A 14 29.20 -28.35 -16.45
N GLU A 15 30.06 -27.60 -15.78
CA GLU A 15 29.71 -26.80 -14.61
C GLU A 15 28.53 -25.90 -14.99
N THR A 16 27.38 -26.13 -14.35
CA THR A 16 26.21 -25.29 -14.52
C THR A 16 26.56 -23.92 -13.94
N GLU A 17 26.80 -22.93 -14.82
CA GLU A 17 26.92 -21.53 -14.42
C GLU A 17 25.68 -21.15 -13.59
N VAL A 18 25.88 -21.03 -12.29
CA VAL A 18 24.89 -20.44 -11.39
C VAL A 18 24.80 -18.98 -11.79
N SER A 19 23.80 -18.67 -12.63
CA SER A 19 23.45 -17.30 -13.02
C SER A 19 23.29 -16.46 -11.76
N GLN A 20 24.32 -15.67 -11.45
CA GLN A 20 24.31 -14.77 -10.31
C GLN A 20 23.25 -13.71 -10.59
N ALA A 21 22.12 -13.80 -9.88
CA ALA A 21 21.09 -12.79 -9.94
C ALA A 21 21.73 -11.41 -9.69
N PRO A 22 21.44 -10.39 -10.50
CA PRO A 22 22.07 -9.09 -10.37
C PRO A 22 21.87 -8.54 -8.95
N PRO A 23 22.85 -7.82 -8.39
CA PRO A 23 22.78 -7.32 -7.03
C PRO A 23 21.49 -6.51 -6.84
N ARG A 24 20.64 -6.93 -5.91
CA ARG A 24 19.39 -6.25 -5.58
C ARG A 24 19.72 -4.87 -5.02
N ARG A 25 19.63 -3.85 -5.86
CA ARG A 25 19.82 -2.45 -5.46
C ARG A 25 18.58 -2.00 -4.69
N LEU A 26 18.77 -1.60 -3.42
CA LEU A 26 17.74 -0.90 -2.67
C LEU A 26 17.57 0.51 -3.24
N LEU A 27 16.34 0.87 -3.60
CA LEU A 27 16.01 2.16 -4.19
C LEU A 27 15.30 3.03 -3.15
N ARG A 28 15.88 4.18 -2.82
CA ARG A 28 15.23 5.14 -1.94
C ARG A 28 14.23 5.97 -2.73
N LEU A 29 13.00 6.06 -2.25
CA LEU A 29 11.95 6.86 -2.86
C LEU A 29 11.78 8.21 -2.16
N ARG A 30 11.45 9.22 -2.96
CA ARG A 30 10.82 10.46 -2.55
C ARG A 30 9.34 10.35 -2.91
N CYS A 31 8.49 10.48 -1.90
CA CYS A 31 7.07 10.14 -1.98
C CYS A 31 6.22 11.41 -1.93
N ALA A 32 5.05 11.38 -2.58
CA ALA A 32 4.17 12.54 -2.63
C ALA A 32 3.45 12.76 -1.30
N VAL A 33 3.35 14.01 -0.87
CA VAL A 33 2.59 14.39 0.34
C VAL A 33 1.32 15.11 -0.07
N GLN A 34 0.19 14.63 0.45
CA GLN A 34 -1.09 15.30 0.30
C GLN A 34 -1.40 16.15 1.53
N HIS A 35 -1.75 17.42 1.30
CA HIS A 35 -1.94 18.44 2.33
C HIS A 35 -3.42 18.73 2.59
N TYR A 36 -4.23 17.68 2.77
CA TYR A 36 -5.65 17.85 3.02
C TYR A 36 -5.93 18.44 4.40
N GLU A 37 -6.97 19.27 4.49
CA GLU A 37 -7.35 20.04 5.69
C GLU A 37 -7.72 19.22 6.93
N TRP A 38 -7.96 17.91 6.76
CA TRP A 38 -8.21 16.98 7.85
C TRP A 38 -6.92 16.43 8.48
N GLY A 39 -5.75 16.67 7.87
CA GLY A 39 -4.46 16.17 8.33
C GLY A 39 -3.92 16.88 9.57
N GLN A 40 -3.03 16.24 10.32
CA GLN A 40 -2.28 16.90 11.40
C GLN A 40 -1.30 17.93 10.81
N ARG A 41 -1.06 19.01 11.56
CA ARG A 41 -0.23 20.13 11.12
C ARG A 41 1.19 20.03 11.67
N GLY A 42 2.16 20.53 10.89
CA GLY A 42 3.57 20.61 11.27
C GLY A 42 4.17 19.29 11.78
N ALA A 43 5.09 19.41 12.73
CA ALA A 43 5.87 18.28 13.27
C ALA A 43 5.02 17.24 14.03
N ALA A 44 3.79 17.56 14.43
CA ALA A 44 2.89 16.59 15.05
C ALA A 44 2.43 15.50 14.06
N SER A 45 2.50 15.79 12.75
CA SER A 45 2.15 14.84 11.72
C SER A 45 3.27 13.81 11.48
N LEU A 46 2.94 12.52 11.59
CA LEU A 46 3.86 11.46 11.17
C LEU A 46 4.22 11.56 9.69
N VAL A 47 3.27 11.97 8.83
CA VAL A 47 3.52 12.22 7.41
C VAL A 47 4.59 13.30 7.23
N ALA A 48 4.53 14.42 7.98
CA ALA A 48 5.53 15.47 7.91
C ALA A 48 6.93 14.97 8.31
N ARG A 49 7.01 14.17 9.37
CA ARG A 49 8.27 13.60 9.86
C ARG A 49 8.86 12.56 8.90
N LEU A 50 8.02 11.74 8.27
CA LEU A 50 8.47 10.71 7.32
C LEU A 50 8.86 11.29 5.96
N ALA A 51 8.23 12.37 5.53
CA ALA A 51 8.48 13.00 4.23
C ALA A 51 9.80 13.78 4.15
N ASP A 52 10.74 13.59 5.10
CA ASP A 52 12.06 14.24 5.17
C ASP A 52 11.99 15.78 5.11
N HIS A 53 10.91 16.35 5.65
CA HIS A 53 10.81 17.80 5.84
C HIS A 53 11.47 18.13 7.17
N ASN A 54 12.80 18.08 7.25
CA ASN A 54 13.58 18.35 8.47
C ASN A 54 13.17 19.65 9.22
N ASN A 55 12.41 20.54 8.57
CA ASN A 55 11.67 21.63 9.18
C ASN A 55 10.28 21.79 8.52
N PRO A 56 9.22 21.08 8.98
CA PRO A 56 7.90 21.18 8.36
C PRO A 56 7.24 22.51 8.75
N ASP A 57 6.45 23.08 7.84
CA ASP A 57 5.67 24.28 8.14
C ASP A 57 4.71 24.00 9.30
N PRO A 58 4.81 24.71 10.44
CA PRO A 58 3.98 24.46 11.62
C PRO A 58 2.48 24.60 11.35
N ALA A 59 2.10 25.49 10.42
CA ALA A 59 0.72 25.74 10.08
C ALA A 59 0.22 24.77 9.00
N ARG A 60 1.05 24.17 8.15
CA ARG A 60 0.57 23.36 7.02
C ARG A 60 0.05 21.99 7.47
N PRO A 61 -1.10 21.50 6.96
CA PRO A 61 -1.55 20.14 7.21
C PRO A 61 -0.78 19.14 6.36
N TYR A 62 -0.47 17.97 6.92
CA TYR A 62 0.23 16.86 6.27
C TYR A 62 -0.62 15.61 6.48
N ALA A 63 -1.43 15.25 5.49
CA ALA A 63 -2.53 14.31 5.63
C ALA A 63 -2.17 12.90 5.17
N GLU A 64 -1.64 12.76 3.95
CA GLU A 64 -1.26 11.46 3.39
C GLU A 64 0.16 11.51 2.83
N LEU A 65 0.93 10.42 3.01
CA LEU A 65 2.17 10.15 2.28
C LEU A 65 1.91 9.01 1.30
N TRP A 66 2.05 9.24 0.00
CA TRP A 66 1.74 8.28 -1.07
C TRP A 66 3.01 7.64 -1.61
N MET A 67 3.06 6.32 -1.56
CA MET A 67 4.16 5.48 -1.99
C MET A 67 3.67 4.53 -3.09
N GLY A 68 4.18 4.73 -4.30
CA GLY A 68 3.80 3.94 -5.47
C GLY A 68 3.83 4.75 -6.76
N THR A 69 3.11 4.26 -7.75
CA THR A 69 3.10 4.78 -9.13
C THR A 69 1.85 5.60 -9.47
N HIS A 70 1.00 5.91 -8.49
CA HIS A 70 -0.27 6.58 -8.73
C HIS A 70 -0.07 7.96 -9.40
N PRO A 71 -0.74 8.27 -10.54
CA PRO A 71 -0.50 9.49 -11.31
C PRO A 71 -0.69 10.81 -10.55
N SER A 72 -1.67 10.88 -9.63
CA SER A 72 -1.93 12.08 -8.82
C SER A 72 -0.96 12.32 -7.66
N GLY A 73 -0.07 11.37 -7.38
CA GLY A 73 0.93 11.47 -6.32
C GLY A 73 2.10 10.52 -6.60
N PRO A 74 2.83 10.73 -7.71
CA PRO A 74 3.85 9.79 -8.14
C PRO A 74 5.04 9.82 -7.18
N SER A 75 5.61 8.66 -6.89
CA SER A 75 6.91 8.57 -6.21
C SER A 75 8.05 8.69 -7.23
N SER A 76 9.16 9.29 -6.82
CA SER A 76 10.40 9.37 -7.61
C SER A 76 11.58 8.75 -6.88
N LEU A 77 12.60 8.34 -7.61
CA LEU A 77 13.85 7.87 -7.03
C LEU A 77 14.67 9.06 -6.50
N VAL A 78 15.29 8.91 -5.34
CA VAL A 78 16.16 9.95 -4.76
C VAL A 78 17.45 10.11 -5.56
N ASP A 79 17.98 9.02 -6.13
CA ASP A 79 19.28 8.99 -6.80
C ASP A 79 19.31 9.86 -8.07
N ASP A 80 18.29 9.75 -8.92
CA ASP A 80 18.25 10.42 -10.24
C ASP A 80 16.99 11.27 -10.47
N GLY A 81 16.02 11.25 -9.54
CA GLY A 81 14.77 12.01 -9.65
C GLY A 81 13.74 11.40 -10.61
N SER A 82 14.03 10.29 -11.29
CA SER A 82 13.10 9.66 -12.23
C SER A 82 11.86 9.12 -11.50
N LEU A 83 10.71 9.08 -12.20
CA LEU A 83 9.49 8.52 -11.61
C LEU A 83 9.65 7.01 -11.41
N LEU A 84 9.12 6.49 -10.30
CA LEU A 84 9.12 5.05 -10.03
C LEU A 84 8.44 4.27 -11.16
N ARG A 85 7.36 4.84 -11.73
CA ARG A 85 6.63 4.23 -12.85
C ARG A 85 7.53 4.05 -14.09
N ASP A 86 8.28 5.09 -14.44
CA ASP A 86 9.20 5.07 -15.59
C ASP A 86 10.41 4.17 -15.34
N TRP A 87 10.83 4.06 -14.08
CA TRP A 87 11.85 3.10 -13.68
C TRP A 87 11.35 1.66 -13.82
N LEU A 88 10.15 1.34 -13.33
CA LEU A 88 9.53 0.01 -13.48
C LEU A 88 9.33 -0.37 -14.95
N ALA A 89 8.91 0.58 -15.79
CA ALA A 89 8.75 0.38 -17.22
C ALA A 89 10.07 0.05 -17.95
N ARG A 90 11.23 0.43 -17.40
CA ARG A 90 12.56 0.06 -17.93
C ARG A 90 13.16 -1.18 -17.28
N ASN A 91 12.56 -1.66 -16.19
CA ASN A 91 13.06 -2.75 -15.35
C ASN A 91 11.94 -3.78 -15.11
N HIS A 92 11.49 -4.44 -16.18
CA HIS A 92 10.32 -5.32 -16.16
C HIS A 92 10.41 -6.48 -15.14
N ASP A 93 11.63 -6.92 -14.82
CA ASP A 93 11.86 -8.01 -13.86
C ASP A 93 11.70 -7.57 -12.40
N ALA A 94 11.60 -6.26 -12.12
CA ALA A 94 11.59 -5.72 -10.76
C ALA A 94 10.38 -6.16 -9.92
N LEU A 95 9.22 -6.42 -10.55
CA LEU A 95 8.00 -6.86 -9.87
C LEU A 95 7.84 -8.40 -9.86
N GLY A 96 8.69 -9.10 -10.60
CA GLY A 96 8.57 -10.52 -10.87
C GLY A 96 7.48 -10.85 -11.91
N PRO A 97 7.58 -12.03 -12.55
CA PRO A 97 6.78 -12.39 -13.72
C PRO A 97 5.29 -12.49 -13.41
N ALA A 98 4.91 -12.98 -12.22
CA ALA A 98 3.51 -13.13 -11.84
C ALA A 98 2.78 -11.78 -11.74
N VAL A 99 3.47 -10.76 -11.21
CA VAL A 99 2.89 -9.41 -11.08
C VAL A 99 2.85 -8.73 -12.45
N ALA A 100 3.94 -8.82 -13.21
CA ALA A 100 4.01 -8.24 -14.55
C ALA A 100 2.91 -8.78 -15.47
N ALA A 101 2.69 -10.10 -15.47
CA ALA A 101 1.67 -10.74 -16.31
C ALA A 101 0.23 -10.33 -15.97
N ARG A 102 -0.06 -10.08 -14.68
CA ARG A 102 -1.42 -9.80 -14.22
C ARG A 102 -1.76 -8.31 -14.18
N TRP A 103 -0.79 -7.44 -13.94
CA TRP A 103 -1.00 -5.99 -13.76
C TRP A 103 -0.16 -5.12 -14.70
N GLY A 104 0.33 -5.69 -15.81
CA GLY A 104 0.96 -4.93 -16.89
C GLY A 104 2.30 -4.29 -16.52
N GLY A 105 2.98 -4.83 -15.51
CA GLY A 105 4.27 -4.28 -15.03
C GLY A 105 4.15 -3.04 -14.16
N ASP A 106 2.96 -2.73 -13.63
CA ASP A 106 2.74 -1.67 -12.65
C ASP A 106 2.45 -2.24 -11.25
N LEU A 107 2.56 -1.41 -10.22
CA LEU A 107 2.23 -1.80 -8.85
C LEU A 107 0.71 -2.00 -8.71
N PRO A 108 0.25 -3.16 -8.20
CA PRO A 108 -1.17 -3.43 -8.01
C PRO A 108 -1.73 -2.84 -6.71
N PHE A 109 -1.01 -1.89 -6.12
CA PHE A 109 -1.39 -1.22 -4.89
C PHE A 109 -0.76 0.17 -4.82
N LEU A 110 -1.46 1.09 -4.17
CA LEU A 110 -0.91 2.32 -3.62
C LEU A 110 -0.74 2.13 -2.11
N PHE A 111 0.45 2.38 -1.59
CA PHE A 111 0.70 2.34 -0.15
C PHE A 111 0.67 3.75 0.43
N LYS A 112 0.06 3.90 1.61
CA LYS A 112 -0.08 5.20 2.27
C LYS A 112 0.23 5.19 3.76
N VAL A 113 0.72 6.32 4.25
CA VAL A 113 0.65 6.69 5.67
C VAL A 113 -0.33 7.85 5.84
N LEU A 114 -1.25 7.75 6.79
CA LEU A 114 -2.28 8.75 7.04
C LEU A 114 -2.08 9.40 8.42
N SER A 115 -2.01 10.73 8.44
CA SER A 115 -1.90 11.49 9.67
C SER A 115 -3.14 12.33 9.92
N VAL A 116 -4.10 11.69 10.59
CA VAL A 116 -5.47 12.18 10.74
C VAL A 116 -5.61 13.10 11.96
N ALA A 117 -6.17 14.31 11.77
CA ALA A 117 -6.53 15.25 12.83
C ALA A 117 -8.04 15.44 12.98
N LYS A 118 -8.79 15.33 11.88
CA LYS A 118 -10.25 15.43 11.84
C LYS A 118 -10.84 14.12 11.31
N ALA A 119 -12.05 13.76 11.74
CA ALA A 119 -12.73 12.58 11.24
C ALA A 119 -12.94 12.68 9.72
N LEU A 120 -12.71 11.57 9.03
CA LEU A 120 -12.99 11.44 7.60
C LEU A 120 -14.47 11.11 7.36
N SER A 121 -14.92 11.32 6.13
CA SER A 121 -16.25 10.89 5.71
C SER A 121 -16.44 9.39 5.91
N ILE A 122 -17.67 8.97 6.22
CA ILE A 122 -18.03 7.55 6.17
C ILE A 122 -18.02 7.12 4.70
N GLN A 123 -17.35 6.02 4.42
CA GLN A 123 -17.13 5.53 3.06
C GLN A 123 -17.54 4.07 2.95
N ALA A 124 -17.98 3.69 1.75
CA ALA A 124 -18.17 2.32 1.32
C ALA A 124 -17.69 2.21 -0.13
N HIS A 125 -16.99 1.12 -0.44
CA HIS A 125 -16.49 0.87 -1.77
C HIS A 125 -17.36 -0.18 -2.47
N PRO A 126 -17.75 0.05 -3.73
CA PRO A 126 -18.45 -0.96 -4.50
C PRO A 126 -17.56 -2.19 -4.73
N ASP A 127 -18.19 -3.34 -4.91
CA ASP A 127 -17.50 -4.50 -5.48
C ASP A 127 -17.16 -4.28 -6.96
N LYS A 128 -16.41 -5.20 -7.58
CA LYS A 128 -15.90 -5.02 -8.94
C LYS A 128 -17.04 -4.84 -9.96
N LYS A 129 -18.08 -5.67 -9.86
CA LYS A 129 -19.22 -5.65 -10.77
C LYS A 129 -20.00 -4.35 -10.66
N LEU A 130 -20.20 -3.85 -9.44
CA LEU A 130 -20.89 -2.59 -9.21
C LEU A 130 -20.02 -1.40 -9.64
N ALA A 131 -18.70 -1.45 -9.44
CA ALA A 131 -17.78 -0.40 -9.87
C ALA A 131 -17.82 -0.19 -11.39
N GLU A 132 -17.79 -1.27 -12.17
CA GLU A 132 -17.93 -1.23 -13.65
C GLU A 132 -19.22 -0.51 -14.08
N VAL A 133 -20.35 -0.87 -13.49
CA VAL A 133 -21.66 -0.24 -13.78
C VAL A 133 -21.66 1.23 -13.39
N LEU A 134 -21.15 1.55 -12.21
CA LEU A 134 -21.14 2.92 -11.68
C LEU A 134 -20.20 3.84 -12.47
N HIS A 135 -19.04 3.33 -12.89
CA HIS A 135 -18.12 4.04 -13.78
C HIS A 135 -18.76 4.35 -15.13
N ALA A 136 -19.39 3.36 -15.76
CA ALA A 136 -20.06 3.55 -17.05
C ALA A 136 -21.22 4.57 -16.98
N LEU A 137 -22.00 4.56 -15.88
CA LEU A 137 -23.14 5.46 -15.71
C LEU A 137 -22.74 6.87 -15.24
N ARG A 138 -21.70 6.99 -14.42
CA ARG A 138 -21.30 8.24 -13.75
C ARG A 138 -19.76 8.37 -13.69
N PRO A 139 -19.07 8.48 -14.84
CA PRO A 139 -17.60 8.47 -14.91
C PRO A 139 -16.95 9.70 -14.25
N SER A 140 -17.70 10.81 -14.10
CA SER A 140 -17.22 11.97 -13.37
C SER A 140 -17.13 11.74 -11.85
N THR A 141 -17.99 10.87 -11.30
CA THR A 141 -18.02 10.50 -9.87
C THR A 141 -17.15 9.29 -9.57
N TYR A 142 -17.30 8.21 -10.34
CA TYR A 142 -16.53 6.98 -10.18
C TYR A 142 -15.43 6.98 -11.22
N LYS A 143 -14.17 7.19 -10.78
CA LYS A 143 -13.05 7.50 -11.68
C LYS A 143 -12.52 6.30 -12.45
N ASP A 144 -12.82 5.10 -11.96
CA ASP A 144 -12.40 3.84 -12.54
C ASP A 144 -13.45 2.77 -12.25
N GLU A 145 -13.29 1.64 -12.93
CA GLU A 145 -14.15 0.46 -12.84
C GLU A 145 -13.66 -0.55 -11.80
N ASN A 146 -12.75 -0.20 -10.90
CA ASN A 146 -12.13 -1.16 -9.99
C ASN A 146 -12.83 -1.21 -8.62
N HIS A 147 -12.75 -2.37 -7.97
CA HIS A 147 -13.04 -2.44 -6.54
C HIS A 147 -11.85 -1.88 -5.77
N LYS A 148 -12.10 -1.36 -4.56
CA LYS A 148 -11.06 -0.75 -3.72
C LYS A 148 -10.99 -1.49 -2.37
N PRO A 149 -10.37 -2.68 -2.33
CA PRO A 149 -10.15 -3.39 -1.09
C PRO A 149 -9.08 -2.64 -0.31
N GLU A 150 -9.33 -2.36 0.97
CA GLU A 150 -8.44 -1.57 1.82
C GLU A 150 -8.06 -2.33 3.08
N MET A 151 -6.84 -2.10 3.55
CA MET A 151 -6.34 -2.62 4.83
C MET A 151 -5.66 -1.50 5.59
N ALA A 152 -6.03 -1.34 6.86
CA ALA A 152 -5.47 -0.36 7.77
C ALA A 152 -4.70 -1.02 8.92
N ILE A 153 -3.47 -0.55 9.14
CA ILE A 153 -2.65 -0.90 10.31
C ILE A 153 -2.46 0.36 11.15
N ALA A 154 -2.67 0.25 12.45
CA ALA A 154 -2.47 1.37 13.37
C ALA A 154 -0.97 1.45 13.75
N ILE A 155 -0.29 2.54 13.35
CA ILE A 155 1.12 2.80 13.74
C ILE A 155 1.17 3.43 15.14
N THR A 156 0.22 4.31 15.41
CA THR A 156 -0.06 4.79 16.74
C THR A 156 -1.47 4.35 17.08
N GLU A 157 -2.01 4.88 18.17
CA GLU A 157 -3.41 4.65 18.42
C GLU A 157 -4.32 5.30 17.37
N PHE A 158 -5.49 4.72 17.18
CA PHE A 158 -6.36 5.01 16.06
C PHE A 158 -7.83 4.84 16.47
N ARG A 159 -8.77 5.43 15.72
CA ARG A 159 -10.23 5.28 15.84
C ARG A 159 -10.85 5.14 14.45
N ALA A 160 -11.52 4.03 14.19
CA ALA A 160 -12.28 3.80 12.97
C ALA A 160 -13.73 3.46 13.30
N LEU A 161 -14.65 3.84 12.42
CA LEU A 161 -15.92 3.14 12.26
C LEU A 161 -15.73 2.09 11.16
N CYS A 162 -16.14 0.85 11.43
CA CYS A 162 -16.04 -0.23 10.46
C CYS A 162 -17.16 -1.22 10.77
N GLY A 163 -17.98 -1.51 9.76
CA GLY A 163 -19.11 -2.45 9.86
C GLY A 163 -20.31 -1.92 10.64
N PHE A 164 -21.36 -2.75 10.64
CA PHE A 164 -22.56 -2.52 11.44
C PHE A 164 -22.48 -3.26 12.78
N ALA A 165 -23.11 -2.67 13.80
CA ALA A 165 -23.33 -3.35 15.06
C ALA A 165 -24.25 -4.55 14.89
N GLY A 166 -23.91 -5.65 15.55
CA GLY A 166 -24.85 -6.74 15.77
C GLY A 166 -26.11 -6.20 16.46
N ILE A 167 -27.26 -6.73 16.07
CA ILE A 167 -28.58 -6.24 16.53
C ILE A 167 -28.67 -6.23 18.05
N GLU A 168 -28.12 -7.24 18.73
CA GLU A 168 -28.14 -7.32 20.20
C GLU A 168 -27.36 -6.21 20.90
N VAL A 169 -26.23 -5.77 20.31
CA VAL A 169 -25.39 -4.68 20.86
C VAL A 169 -26.10 -3.33 20.74
N SER A 170 -26.96 -3.14 19.74
CA SER A 170 -27.68 -1.88 19.53
C SER A 170 -28.70 -1.56 20.64
N LEU A 171 -29.20 -2.60 21.34
CA LEU A 171 -30.19 -2.49 22.42
C LEU A 171 -29.55 -2.19 23.79
N LEU A 172 -28.26 -2.49 23.99
CA LEU A 172 -27.51 -2.35 25.24
C LEU A 172 -26.91 -0.93 25.46
N ARG A 173 -27.53 0.09 24.85
CA ARG A 173 -27.00 1.46 24.66
C ARG A 173 -26.61 2.26 25.93
N LYS A 174 -26.81 1.73 27.14
CA LYS A 174 -26.58 2.49 28.40
C LYS A 174 -25.22 2.30 29.07
N GLU A 175 -24.40 1.28 28.74
CA GLU A 175 -23.15 1.03 29.52
C GLU A 175 -21.86 0.76 28.74
N MET A 176 -21.86 0.91 27.42
CA MET A 176 -20.73 0.42 26.60
C MET A 176 -19.53 1.39 26.59
N ARG A 177 -18.57 1.21 27.51
CA ARG A 177 -17.29 1.96 27.55
C ARG A 177 -16.05 1.22 27.03
N LYS A 178 -16.13 -0.10 26.79
CA LYS A 178 -15.03 -0.93 26.25
C LYS A 178 -15.58 -2.21 25.61
N ILE A 179 -15.33 -2.43 24.32
CA ILE A 179 -15.35 -3.74 23.66
C ILE A 179 -14.03 -3.88 22.90
N MET A 180 -13.41 -5.04 23.00
CA MET A 180 -12.20 -5.45 22.30
C MET A 180 -12.56 -6.53 21.30
N CYS A 181 -12.09 -6.44 20.06
CA CYS A 181 -12.35 -7.46 19.03
C CYS A 181 -11.31 -8.57 19.05
N ILE A 182 -11.80 -9.81 18.95
CA ILE A 182 -11.10 -10.96 18.40
C ILE A 182 -11.97 -11.45 17.24
N ASN A 183 -11.38 -11.45 16.04
CA ASN A 183 -11.74 -12.08 14.76
C ASN A 183 -13.19 -12.48 14.41
N ASN A 184 -13.50 -12.18 13.14
CA ASN A 184 -14.54 -12.72 12.27
C ASN A 184 -16.01 -12.35 12.56
N VAL A 185 -16.59 -11.66 11.56
CA VAL A 185 -18.01 -11.39 11.33
C VAL A 185 -18.68 -10.50 12.40
N ASN A 186 -19.04 -9.27 11.99
CA ASN A 186 -19.67 -8.19 12.77
C ASN A 186 -18.69 -7.27 13.51
N CYS A 187 -18.05 -6.37 12.77
CA CYS A 187 -17.25 -5.32 13.37
C CYS A 187 -18.12 -4.10 13.72
N VAL A 188 -17.94 -3.59 14.94
CA VAL A 188 -18.06 -2.17 15.29
C VAL A 188 -16.73 -1.81 15.90
N CYS A 189 -15.95 -1.01 15.19
CA CYS A 189 -14.67 -0.54 15.71
C CYS A 189 -14.86 0.67 16.64
N TYR A 190 -14.32 0.58 17.85
CA TYR A 190 -14.01 1.71 18.72
C TYR A 190 -12.68 1.41 19.42
N LEU A 191 -11.58 1.79 18.78
CA LEU A 191 -10.24 1.78 19.38
C LEU A 191 -10.07 3.06 20.25
N LYS A 192 -9.43 3.00 21.43
CA LYS A 192 -9.58 4.02 22.48
C LYS A 192 -8.27 4.73 22.87
N SER A 193 -8.22 6.07 22.60
CA SER A 193 -7.38 7.21 23.11
C SER A 193 -6.03 7.75 22.47
N GLY A 194 -5.89 8.02 21.16
CA GLY A 194 -4.63 8.52 20.55
C GLY A 194 -4.61 8.44 19.01
N LYS A 195 -3.61 9.05 18.32
CA LYS A 195 -3.74 9.60 16.94
C LYS A 195 -2.73 9.07 15.87
N GLN A 196 -3.16 8.23 14.90
CA GLN A 196 -2.64 8.02 13.50
C GLN A 196 -2.90 6.59 12.94
N ILE A 197 -3.09 6.47 11.61
CA ILE A 197 -3.20 5.20 10.85
C ILE A 197 -2.00 5.10 9.90
N GLY A 198 -1.40 3.93 9.77
CA GLY A 198 -0.46 3.66 8.69
C GLY A 198 -0.72 2.32 8.04
N MET A 199 -1.78 2.26 7.23
CA MET A 199 -1.79 1.59 5.93
C MET A 199 -3.13 1.90 5.26
N GLU A 200 -3.13 2.19 3.97
CA GLU A 200 -4.28 1.98 3.09
C GLU A 200 -3.63 1.40 1.83
N LEU A 201 -3.86 0.12 1.56
CA LEU A 201 -3.52 -0.46 0.26
C LEU A 201 -4.75 -0.28 -0.62
N THR A 202 -4.64 0.44 -1.72
CA THR A 202 -5.73 0.57 -2.69
C THR A 202 -5.25 0.02 -4.02
N SER A 203 -5.94 -0.96 -4.57
CA SER A 203 -5.70 -1.46 -5.93
C SER A 203 -6.22 -0.51 -6.99
#